data_AF-A0A0S7ZF19-F1
#
_entry.id   AF-A0A0S7ZF19-F1
#
_cell.length_a   1.000
_cell.length_b   1.000
_cell.length_c   1.000
_cell.angle_alpha   90.00
_cell.angle_beta   90.00
_cell.angle_gamma   90.00
#
_symmetry.space_group_name_H-M   'P 1'
#
loop_
_entity.id
_entity.type
_entity.pdbx_description
1 polymer ?
#
loop_
_entity_poly.entity_id
_entity_poly.type
_entity_poly.pdbx_seq_one_letter_code
_entity_poly.pdbx_strand_id
1 'polypeptide(L)' 'MSSRICSAAIVGLDAVPVEVEADISQGLPHFSVVGLPDTAVQEARDRVRAAFRNSGLSFPTTRV' A
#
# COMPACT_ATOMS: atom_id res chain seq x y z
N MET A 1 -5.59 -13.29 2.26
CA MET A 1 -6.77 -12.93 1.44
C MET A 1 -6.35 -11.72 0.65
N SER A 2 -6.23 -11.84 -0.67
CA SER A 2 -5.79 -10.73 -1.50
C SER A 2 -6.97 -9.93 -2.03
N SER A 3 -6.82 -8.61 -1.98
CA SER A 3 -7.77 -7.62 -2.50
C SER A 3 -7.08 -6.81 -3.59
N ARG A 4 -7.81 -6.53 -4.67
CA ARG A 4 -7.31 -5.76 -5.81
C ARG A 4 -8.19 -4.55 -6.05
N ILE A 5 -7.58 -3.45 -6.45
CA ILE A 5 -8.28 -2.22 -6.82
C ILE A 5 -7.60 -1.57 -8.02
N CYS A 6 -8.41 -1.03 -8.93
CA CYS A 6 -7.91 -0.23 -10.03
C CYS A 6 -7.51 1.17 -9.52
N SER A 7 -6.37 1.66 -10.00
CA SER A 7 -5.81 2.96 -9.65
C SER A 7 -5.10 3.56 -10.87
N ALA A 8 -4.41 4.69 -10.68
CA ALA A 8 -3.58 5.32 -11.70
C ALA A 8 -2.25 5.81 -11.10
N ALA A 9 -1.19 5.70 -11.89
CA ALA A 9 0.12 6.29 -11.61
C ALA A 9 0.37 7.46 -12.55
N ILE A 10 1.05 8.51 -12.06
CA ILE A 10 1.45 9.64 -12.89
C ILE A 10 2.83 9.37 -13.47
N VAL A 11 2.93 9.37 -14.80
CA VAL A 11 4.20 9.22 -15.54
C VAL A 11 4.36 10.44 -16.44
N GLY A 12 5.17 11.40 -15.99
CA GLY A 12 5.25 12.71 -16.66
C GLY A 12 3.93 13.48 -16.52
N LEU A 13 3.23 13.68 -17.63
CA LEU A 13 1.91 14.34 -17.69
C LEU A 13 0.75 13.34 -17.87
N ASP A 14 1.06 12.05 -18.05
CA ASP A 14 0.08 11.03 -18.36
C ASP A 14 -0.37 10.27 -17.10
N ALA A 15 -1.67 10.00 -17.03
CA ALA A 15 -2.24 9.10 -16.04
C ALA A 15 -2.28 7.68 -16.62
N VAL A 16 -1.42 6.80 -16.10
CA VAL A 16 -1.30 5.42 -16.54
C VAL A 16 -2.14 4.54 -15.62
N PRO A 17 -3.09 3.74 -16.13
CA PRO A 17 -3.87 2.83 -15.30
C PRO A 17 -2.96 1.76 -14.67
N VAL A 18 -3.15 1.50 -13.38
CA VAL A 18 -2.42 0.48 -12.62
C VAL A 18 -3.36 -0.32 -11.74
N GLU A 19 -3.00 -1.54 -11.41
CA GLU A 19 -3.70 -2.35 -10.41
C GLU A 19 -2.88 -2.41 -9.13
N VAL A 20 -3.53 -2.20 -7.99
CA VAL A 20 -2.91 -2.31 -6.67
C VAL A 20 -3.47 -3.55 -5.99
N GLU A 21 -2.57 -4.42 -5.52
CA GLU A 21 -2.92 -5.62 -4.75
C GLU A 21 -2.42 -5.48 -3.31
N ALA A 22 -3.24 -5.92 -2.37
CA ALA A 22 -2.89 -6.04 -0.96
C ALA A 22 -3.30 -7.43 -0.45
N ASP A 23 -2.41 -8.12 0.26
CA ASP A 23 -2.70 -9.40 0.90
C ASP A 23 -2.39 -9.33 2.39
N ILE A 24 -3.09 -10.15 3.17
CA ILE A 24 -2.81 -10.37 4.58
C ILE A 24 -2.56 -11.86 4.77
N SER A 25 -1.41 -12.17 5.36
CA SER A 25 -0.94 -13.54 5.59
C SER A 25 -0.54 -13.78 7.06
N GLN A 26 -0.52 -15.06 7.44
CA GLN A 26 -0.14 -15.47 8.79
C GLN A 26 1.37 -15.27 9.02
N GLY A 27 1.75 -14.84 10.21
CA GLY A 27 3.16 -14.67 10.60
C GLY A 27 3.38 -13.46 11.50
N LEU A 28 4.67 -13.18 11.74
CA LEU A 28 5.08 -12.03 12.56
C LEU A 28 4.61 -10.70 11.92
N PRO A 29 4.29 -9.69 12.73
CA PRO A 29 3.94 -8.36 12.25
C PRO A 29 5.01 -7.82 11.29
N HIS A 30 4.63 -7.64 10.04
CA HIS A 30 5.50 -7.06 9.02
C HIS A 30 4.61 -6.35 8.01
N PHE A 31 5.04 -5.19 7.55
CA PHE A 31 4.36 -4.47 6.48
C PHE A 31 5.37 -4.07 5.42
N SER A 32 5.14 -4.53 4.20
CA SER A 32 5.94 -4.19 3.04
C SER A 32 5.08 -3.57 1.95
N VAL A 33 5.62 -2.55 1.29
CA VAL A 33 5.06 -2.01 0.04
C VAL A 33 6.13 -2.23 -1.03
N VAL A 34 5.76 -2.93 -2.10
CA VAL A 34 6.65 -3.25 -3.22
C VAL A 34 6.04 -2.74 -4.52
N GLY A 35 6.87 -2.42 -5.50
CA GLY A 35 6.46 -1.80 -6.76
C GLY A 35 7.65 -1.21 -7.51
N LEU A 36 7.42 -0.17 -8.31
CA LEU A 36 8.49 0.61 -8.95
C LEU A 36 9.49 1.14 -7.90
N PRO A 37 10.80 1.21 -8.21
CA PRO A 37 11.83 1.72 -7.32
C PRO A 37 11.79 3.26 -7.22
N ASP A 38 10.65 3.79 -6.79
CA ASP A 38 10.40 5.21 -6.63
C ASP A 38 10.33 5.55 -5.13
N THR A 39 10.92 6.67 -4.73
CA THR A 39 10.80 7.27 -3.40
C THR A 39 9.33 7.41 -2.99
N ALA A 40 8.44 7.72 -3.93
CA ALA A 40 7.00 7.82 -3.68
C ALA A 40 6.39 6.53 -3.10
N VAL A 41 6.92 5.36 -3.46
CA VAL A 41 6.50 4.05 -2.94
C VAL A 41 7.00 3.86 -1.50
N GLN A 42 8.24 4.26 -1.20
CA GLN A 42 8.77 4.19 0.17
C GLN A 42 7.99 5.08 1.12
N GLU A 43 7.67 6.30 0.70
CA GLU A 43 6.85 7.23 1.48
C GLU A 43 5.39 6.76 1.64
N ALA A 44 4.88 5.95 0.70
CA ALA A 44 3.54 5.40 0.77
C ALA A 44 3.33 4.57 2.04
N ARG A 45 4.38 3.88 2.51
CA ARG A 45 4.33 3.07 3.73
C ARG A 45 3.89 3.91 4.95
N ASP A 46 4.48 5.09 5.11
CA ASP A 46 4.20 5.95 6.25
C ASP A 46 2.84 6.64 6.08
N ARG A 47 2.43 6.95 4.84
CA ARG A 47 1.07 7.44 4.54
C ARG A 47 -0.01 6.42 4.88
N VAL A 48 0.20 5.14 4.57
CA VAL A 48 -0.76 4.08 4.93
C VAL A 48 -0.92 4.00 6.44
N ARG A 49 0.18 4.01 7.21
CA ARG A 49 0.11 4.02 8.68
C ARG A 49 -0.63 5.24 9.24
N ALA A 50 -0.38 6.42 8.68
CA ALA A 50 -1.09 7.64 9.05
C ALA A 50 -2.58 7.54 8.73
N ALA A 51 -2.95 6.96 7.58
CA ALA A 51 -4.34 6.76 7.18
C ALA A 51 -5.09 5.85 8.15
N PHE A 52 -4.51 4.73 8.59
CA PHE A 52 -5.11 3.87 9.62
C PHE A 52 -5.39 4.64 10.91
N ARG A 53 -4.38 5.36 11.43
CA ARG A 53 -4.50 6.17 12.65
C ARG A 53 -5.59 7.24 12.53
N ASN A 54 -5.65 7.94 11.40
CA ASN A 54 -6.61 9.03 11.19
C ASN A 54 -8.02 8.52 10.87
N SER A 55 -8.17 7.27 10.43
CA SER A 55 -9.46 6.64 10.14
C SER A 55 -10.07 5.92 11.35
N GLY A 56 -9.40 5.92 12.51
CA GLY A 56 -9.84 5.18 13.70
C GLY A 56 -9.74 3.66 13.56
N LEU A 57 -9.01 3.16 12.56
CA LEU A 57 -8.82 1.74 12.30
C LEU A 57 -7.55 1.24 12.97
N SER A 58 -7.58 0.01 13.48
CA SER A 58 -6.38 -0.66 13.98
C SER A 58 -5.51 -1.15 12.83
N PHE A 59 -4.20 -0.91 12.93
CA PHE A 59 -3.25 -1.48 11.98
C PHE A 59 -3.12 -3.00 12.22
N PRO A 60 -3.06 -3.83 11.17
CA PRO A 60 -2.96 -5.28 11.34
C PRO A 60 -1.73 -5.72 12.17
N THR A 61 -1.91 -6.74 13.01
CA THR A 61 -0.85 -7.33 13.84
C THR A 61 -0.20 -8.57 13.21
N THR A 62 -0.46 -8.82 11.93
CA THR A 62 0.07 -9.94 11.14
C THR A 62 0.92 -9.43 9.98
N ARG A 63 1.31 -10.29 9.05
CA ARG A 63 2.05 -9.90 7.84
C ARG A 63 1.10 -9.31 6.79
N VAL A 64 1.51 -8.17 6.23
CA VAL A 64 0.85 -7.43 5.14
C VAL A 64 1.88 -7.10 4.05
#